data_AF-A0A183UTF2-F1
#
_entry.id   AF-A0A183UTF2-F1
#
_cell.length_a   1.000
_cell.length_b   1.000
_cell.length_c   1.000
_cell.angle_alpha   90.00
_cell.angle_beta   90.00
_cell.angle_gamma   90.00
#
_symmetry.space_group_name_H-M   'P 1'
#
loop_
_entity.id
_entity.type
_entity.pdbx_description
1 polymer ?
#
loop_
_entity_poly.entity_id
_entity_poly.type
_entity_poly.pdbx_seq_one_letter_code
_entity_poly.pdbx_strand_id
1 'polypeptide(L)'
;MNVLQSRRYSELIEPLLMLLYAFKCFFNVGHDAFRKDAFTQFLTQVQQQMLSIGKEAESERKEGNELLASLAELSKSQHEMYYGEKPETPQRRMSESVQKQGYLRIRLKSGLFTSNWDKYYVFTQGAKLMWQKADQLGGSLMLDLTAVPGTSAQVAGDVVDRRFVFMICLPPSDEEPGSAERRWLVQAKNSADMYEWVEVINNLAGLQICATLELSYNGGRWFVSLLFAVVIYIFQQSALDQREEVGSEMASTKEKQVKTSPTHTPPETPVGPLTPWNTPARGIVEDMATQPIQFDLLSVGSNSQAKLQSHNAGSNVKEFDVRFLGCLEVVTDQGGDAIVQPAIEHVLRAREAHAIVESIACRMLVTADASGIFLVDREQPGNVRAHFDFADVAFWSAHNQKDDDAVFGMVTRTRADKNSRPTYMCSVLTADGNASSAVICKELTAASTESLNNLIRKASLGRDPPAFEKVAEERQKAAATD
;
A
#
# COMPACT_ATOMS: atom_id res chain seq x y z
N MET A 1 -62.83 51.01 -4.18
CA MET A 1 -61.66 51.78 -3.69
C MET A 1 -61.38 51.56 -2.19
N ASN A 2 -62.38 51.63 -1.30
CA ASN A 2 -62.18 51.44 0.15
C ASN A 2 -61.66 50.05 0.56
N VAL A 3 -62.15 48.97 -0.07
CA VAL A 3 -61.67 47.60 0.20
C VAL A 3 -60.19 47.42 -0.19
N LEU A 4 -59.74 48.07 -1.27
CA LEU A 4 -58.34 48.03 -1.71
C LEU A 4 -57.40 48.79 -0.76
N GLN A 5 -57.88 49.84 -0.09
CA GLN A 5 -57.10 50.55 0.92
C GLN A 5 -56.93 49.73 2.20
N SER A 6 -57.98 49.02 2.66
CA SER A 6 -57.83 48.03 3.75
C SER A 6 -56.93 46.87 3.37
N ARG A 7 -56.99 46.39 2.13
CA ARG A 7 -56.15 45.29 1.63
C ARG A 7 -54.66 45.62 1.66
N ARG A 8 -54.29 46.85 1.31
CA ARG A 8 -52.90 47.33 1.38
C ARG A 8 -52.32 47.30 2.81
N TYR A 9 -53.19 47.47 3.82
CA TYR A 9 -52.79 47.41 5.22
C TYR A 9 -52.50 45.96 5.66
N SER A 10 -53.38 45.01 5.32
CA SER A 10 -53.20 43.60 5.69
C SER A 10 -52.17 42.85 4.83
N GLU A 11 -52.03 43.17 3.54
CA GLU A 11 -51.14 42.43 2.63
C GLU A 11 -49.69 42.93 2.65
N LEU A 12 -49.42 44.12 3.21
CA LEU A 12 -48.07 44.70 3.25
C LEU A 12 -47.59 45.00 4.67
N ILE A 13 -48.39 45.71 5.48
CA ILE A 13 -47.93 46.20 6.78
C ILE A 13 -47.84 45.06 7.78
N GLU A 14 -48.80 44.12 7.77
CA GLU A 14 -48.82 42.97 8.69
C GLU A 14 -47.64 42.00 8.47
N PRO A 15 -47.27 41.60 7.24
CA PRO A 15 -46.05 40.83 6.99
C PRO A 15 -44.77 41.56 7.40
N LEU A 16 -44.66 42.87 7.13
CA LEU A 16 -43.51 43.67 7.53
C LEU A 16 -43.39 43.78 9.06
N LEU A 17 -44.50 43.92 9.76
CA LEU A 17 -44.53 43.93 11.21
C LEU A 17 -44.12 42.56 11.79
N MET A 18 -44.61 41.47 11.21
CA MET A 18 -44.22 40.11 11.59
C MET A 18 -42.73 39.85 11.34
N LEU A 19 -42.17 40.35 10.24
CA LEU A 19 -40.74 40.28 9.95
C LEU A 19 -39.91 41.05 10.99
N LEU A 20 -40.35 42.25 11.38
CA LEU A 20 -39.70 43.03 12.44
C LEU A 20 -39.73 42.31 13.79
N TYR A 21 -40.86 41.67 14.13
CA TYR A 21 -40.96 40.83 15.32
C TYR A 21 -40.03 39.61 15.26
N ALA A 22 -39.97 38.95 14.09
CA ALA A 22 -39.06 37.82 13.88
C ALA A 22 -37.59 38.23 14.06
N PHE A 23 -37.17 39.37 13.51
CA PHE A 23 -35.82 39.89 13.71
C PHE A 23 -35.55 40.22 15.17
N LYS A 24 -36.49 40.88 15.86
CA LYS A 24 -36.36 41.16 17.29
C LYS A 24 -36.14 39.89 18.11
N CYS A 25 -36.92 38.84 17.86
CA CYS A 25 -36.78 37.55 18.54
C CYS A 25 -35.44 36.87 18.17
N PHE A 26 -35.08 36.85 16.89
CA PHE A 26 -33.83 36.26 16.42
C PHE A 26 -32.61 36.92 17.08
N PHE A 27 -32.55 38.25 17.10
CA PHE A 27 -31.44 38.96 17.72
C PHE A 27 -31.42 38.82 19.23
N ASN A 28 -32.57 38.79 19.92
CA ASN A 28 -32.59 38.56 21.36
C ASN A 28 -32.07 37.17 21.73
N VAL A 29 -32.56 36.12 21.04
CA VAL A 29 -32.12 34.74 21.30
C VAL A 29 -30.66 34.55 20.91
N GLY A 30 -30.23 35.11 19.78
CA GLY A 30 -28.82 35.09 19.36
C GLY A 30 -27.91 35.83 20.32
N HIS A 31 -28.31 37.01 20.77
CA HIS A 31 -27.56 37.78 21.77
C HIS A 31 -27.39 37.00 23.08
N ASP A 32 -28.45 36.37 23.59
CA ASP A 32 -28.37 35.54 24.80
C ASP A 32 -27.53 34.27 24.60
N ALA A 33 -27.44 33.75 23.37
CA ALA A 33 -26.56 32.64 23.03
C ALA A 33 -25.07 33.04 23.02
N PHE A 34 -24.75 34.20 22.45
CA PHE A 34 -23.37 34.67 22.25
C PHE A 34 -22.79 35.49 23.41
N ARG A 35 -23.63 36.07 24.28
CA ARG A 35 -23.17 36.87 25.43
C ARG A 35 -22.61 36.04 26.59
N LYS A 36 -22.82 34.72 26.58
CA LYS A 36 -22.36 33.85 27.67
C LYS A 36 -20.83 33.92 27.76
N ASP A 37 -20.32 34.27 28.94
CA ASP A 37 -18.87 34.32 29.19
C ASP A 37 -18.17 32.99 28.86
N ALA A 38 -18.88 31.87 29.06
CA ALA A 38 -18.40 30.53 28.68
C ALA A 38 -18.10 30.41 27.17
N PHE A 39 -18.87 31.05 26.30
CA PHE A 39 -18.62 31.03 24.85
C PHE A 39 -17.39 31.88 24.49
N THR A 40 -17.26 33.08 25.07
CA THR A 40 -16.06 33.92 24.89
C THR A 40 -14.80 33.24 25.43
N GLN A 41 -14.89 32.56 26.58
CA GLN A 41 -13.81 31.76 27.14
C GLN A 41 -13.44 30.60 26.23
N PHE A 42 -14.43 29.88 25.68
CA PHE A 42 -14.19 28.82 24.70
C PHE A 42 -13.47 29.34 23.45
N LEU A 43 -13.94 30.44 22.84
CA LEU A 43 -13.28 31.03 21.67
C LEU A 43 -11.84 31.46 21.98
N THR A 44 -11.61 32.03 23.18
CA THR A 44 -10.27 32.41 23.64
C THR A 44 -9.38 31.17 23.80
N GLN A 45 -9.90 30.08 24.36
CA GLN A 45 -9.18 28.83 24.52
C GLN A 45 -8.83 28.19 23.16
N VAL A 46 -9.77 28.16 22.22
CA VAL A 46 -9.52 27.66 20.85
C VAL A 46 -8.45 28.51 20.16
N GLN A 47 -8.51 29.84 20.29
CA GLN A 47 -7.50 30.73 19.74
C GLN A 47 -6.11 30.47 20.35
N GLN A 48 -6.03 30.27 21.67
CA GLN A 48 -4.78 29.92 22.34
C GLN A 48 -4.22 28.57 21.90
N GLN A 49 -5.08 27.55 21.73
CA GLN A 49 -4.68 26.24 21.22
C GLN A 49 -4.17 26.33 19.78
N MET A 50 -4.81 27.12 18.92
CA MET A 50 -4.35 27.32 17.54
C MET A 50 -2.96 27.97 17.50
N LEU A 51 -2.72 28.95 18.38
CA LEU A 51 -1.42 29.60 18.50
C LEU A 51 -0.35 28.66 19.06
N SER A 52 -0.69 27.78 20.02
CA SER A 52 0.27 26.82 20.55
C SER A 52 0.68 25.78 19.50
N ILE A 53 -0.29 25.26 18.74
CA ILE A 53 -0.04 24.32 17.63
C ILE A 53 0.86 24.98 16.58
N GLY A 54 0.59 26.24 16.21
CA GLY A 54 1.42 26.98 15.27
C GLY A 54 2.87 27.14 15.76
N LYS A 55 3.04 27.44 17.04
CA LYS A 55 4.38 27.57 17.66
C LYS A 55 5.13 26.23 17.70
N GLU A 56 4.44 25.14 18.02
CA GLU A 56 5.00 23.79 18.04
C GLU A 56 5.43 23.35 16.63
N ALA A 57 4.57 23.53 15.63
CA ALA A 57 4.88 23.22 14.24
C ALA A 57 6.08 24.03 13.70
N GLU A 58 6.21 25.30 14.10
CA GLU A 58 7.39 26.11 13.75
C GLU A 58 8.67 25.59 14.42
N SER A 59 8.58 25.11 15.66
CA SER A 59 9.71 24.50 16.38
C SER A 59 10.16 23.21 15.71
N GLU A 60 9.22 22.30 15.43
CA GLU A 60 9.50 21.03 14.73
C GLU A 60 10.08 21.27 13.34
N ARG A 61 9.56 22.26 12.60
CA ARG A 61 10.11 22.65 11.29
C ARG A 61 11.55 23.15 11.42
N LYS A 62 11.87 23.90 12.47
CA LYS A 62 13.23 24.41 12.70
C LYS A 62 14.18 23.24 13.01
N GLU A 63 13.79 22.34 13.90
CA GLU A 63 14.57 21.14 14.24
C GLU A 63 14.76 20.23 13.01
N GLY A 64 13.69 19.96 12.25
CA GLY A 64 13.76 19.18 11.02
C GLY A 64 14.70 19.80 9.98
N ASN A 65 14.72 21.14 9.87
CA ASN A 65 15.65 21.85 8.99
C ASN A 65 17.11 21.76 9.47
N GLU A 66 17.36 21.84 10.78
CA GLU A 66 18.69 21.69 11.36
C GLU A 66 19.21 20.25 11.14
N LEU A 67 18.37 19.24 11.35
CA LEU A 67 18.68 17.84 11.05
C LEU A 67 18.96 17.64 9.55
N LEU A 68 18.14 18.18 8.66
CA LEU A 68 18.37 18.10 7.22
C LEU A 68 19.69 18.77 6.80
N ALA A 69 20.03 19.91 7.40
CA ALA A 69 21.31 20.58 7.17
C ALA A 69 22.48 19.70 7.63
N SER A 70 22.38 19.07 8.80
CA SER A 70 23.39 18.15 9.32
C SER A 70 23.56 16.91 8.43
N LEU A 71 22.47 16.35 7.91
CA LEU A 71 22.49 15.21 6.99
C LEU A 71 23.12 15.61 5.64
N ALA A 72 22.85 16.83 5.15
CA ALA A 72 23.48 17.34 3.94
C ALA A 72 25.00 17.50 4.13
N GLU A 73 25.46 18.01 5.27
CA GLU A 73 26.88 18.12 5.60
C GLU A 73 27.55 16.74 5.72
N LEU A 74 26.89 15.79 6.40
CA LEU A 74 27.36 14.41 6.48
C LEU A 74 27.43 13.76 5.09
N SER A 75 26.42 13.98 4.24
CA SER A 75 26.42 13.44 2.88
C SER A 75 27.58 13.96 2.03
N LYS A 76 27.96 15.23 2.22
CA LYS A 76 29.06 15.88 1.52
C LYS A 76 30.42 15.37 2.00
N SER A 77 30.57 15.13 3.30
CA SER A 77 31.82 14.59 3.89
C SER A 77 31.99 13.09 3.65
N GLN A 78 30.89 12.33 3.57
CA GLN A 78 30.87 10.87 3.38
C GLN A 78 30.36 10.48 1.98
N HIS A 79 30.71 11.26 0.96
CA HIS A 79 30.30 11.03 -0.43
C HIS A 79 30.66 9.62 -0.94
N GLU A 80 31.73 9.03 -0.41
CA GLU A 80 32.18 7.66 -0.69
C GLU A 80 31.19 6.58 -0.21
N MET A 81 30.29 6.86 0.74
CA MET A 81 29.27 5.91 1.18
C MET A 81 28.14 5.69 0.17
N TYR A 82 27.98 6.60 -0.80
CA TYR A 82 26.98 6.50 -1.87
C TYR A 82 27.46 5.63 -3.04
N TYR A 83 28.76 5.38 -3.15
CA TYR A 83 29.31 4.48 -4.17
C TYR A 83 29.41 3.06 -3.64
N GLY A 84 29.06 2.09 -4.50
CA GLY A 84 28.97 0.69 -4.12
C GLY A 84 30.30 0.08 -3.67
N GLU A 85 31.43 0.61 -4.11
CA GLU A 85 32.75 0.01 -3.93
C GLU A 85 33.68 1.01 -3.23
N LYS A 86 34.25 0.60 -2.08
CA LYS A 86 35.33 1.36 -1.46
C LYS A 86 36.65 0.99 -2.16
N PRO A 87 37.54 1.94 -2.46
CA PRO A 87 38.90 1.61 -2.90
C PRO A 87 39.57 0.72 -1.84
N GLU A 88 40.24 -0.33 -2.30
CA GLU A 88 40.70 -1.45 -1.47
C GLU A 88 41.55 -1.00 -0.28
N THR A 89 40.97 -1.04 0.92
CA THR A 89 41.74 -0.98 2.18
C THR A 89 42.02 -2.40 2.67
N PRO A 90 43.28 -2.79 2.92
CA PRO A 90 43.68 -4.16 3.22
C PRO A 90 43.37 -4.63 4.66
N GLN A 91 42.41 -4.01 5.35
CA GLN A 91 42.13 -4.31 6.75
C GLN A 91 40.93 -5.24 6.89
N ARG A 92 41.15 -6.52 6.61
CA ARG A 92 40.18 -7.58 6.91
C ARG A 92 40.23 -7.86 8.42
N ARG A 93 39.31 -7.28 9.19
CA ARG A 93 39.01 -7.79 10.54
C ARG A 93 37.92 -8.86 10.37
N MET A 94 38.20 -10.09 10.78
CA MET A 94 37.14 -11.06 11.06
C MET A 94 36.22 -10.42 12.10
N SER A 95 34.95 -10.25 11.76
CA SER A 95 33.97 -9.63 12.66
C SER A 95 33.17 -10.74 13.33
N GLU A 96 33.27 -10.84 14.64
CA GLU A 96 32.42 -11.72 15.48
C GLU A 96 30.95 -11.22 15.54
N SER A 97 30.51 -10.43 14.56
CA SER A 97 29.17 -9.89 14.55
C SER A 97 28.16 -11.03 14.37
N VAL A 98 27.17 -11.04 15.27
CA VAL A 98 25.99 -11.90 15.19
C VAL A 98 24.77 -11.13 14.71
N GLN A 99 24.94 -9.85 14.36
CA GLN A 99 23.87 -8.99 13.88
C GLN A 99 24.28 -8.24 12.62
N LYS A 100 23.42 -8.32 11.60
CA LYS A 100 23.59 -7.56 10.35
C LYS A 100 22.23 -7.29 9.72
N GLN A 101 22.13 -6.11 9.09
CA GLN A 101 20.96 -5.69 8.35
C GLN A 101 21.37 -4.93 7.10
N GLY A 102 20.60 -5.07 6.02
CA GLY A 102 20.90 -4.42 4.76
C GLY A 102 20.11 -4.97 3.59
N TYR A 103 20.22 -4.30 2.45
CA TYR A 103 19.54 -4.74 1.24
C TYR A 103 20.33 -5.83 0.52
N LEU A 104 19.67 -6.94 0.23
CA LEU A 104 20.19 -8.04 -0.57
C LEU A 104 19.27 -8.28 -1.77
N ARG A 105 19.83 -8.81 -2.86
CA ARG A 105 19.01 -9.37 -3.95
C ARG A 105 18.99 -10.88 -3.83
N ILE A 106 17.80 -11.47 -3.79
CA ILE A 106 17.63 -12.91 -3.59
C ILE A 106 17.05 -13.50 -4.86
N ARG A 107 17.65 -14.60 -5.30
CA ARG A 107 17.16 -15.35 -6.45
C ARG A 107 15.99 -16.23 -6.03
N LEU A 108 14.80 -15.92 -6.54
CA LEU A 108 13.61 -16.74 -6.37
C LEU A 108 13.34 -17.53 -7.65
N LYS A 109 13.09 -18.84 -7.52
CA LYS A 109 12.66 -19.68 -8.66
C LYS A 109 11.18 -19.42 -8.91
N SER A 110 10.83 -19.01 -10.12
CA SER A 110 9.45 -18.78 -10.56
C SER A 110 9.11 -19.78 -11.68
N GLY A 111 8.38 -20.83 -11.33
CA GLY A 111 8.07 -21.94 -12.24
C GLY A 111 9.27 -22.85 -12.56
N LEU A 112 9.14 -23.70 -13.60
CA LEU A 112 10.15 -24.70 -13.94
C LEU A 112 11.43 -24.13 -14.56
N PHE A 113 11.39 -22.96 -15.20
CA PHE A 113 12.50 -22.48 -16.04
C PHE A 113 12.88 -21.00 -15.83
N THR A 114 12.14 -20.23 -15.02
CA THR A 114 12.48 -18.81 -14.81
C THR A 114 12.91 -18.54 -13.37
N SER A 115 13.83 -17.62 -13.19
CA SER A 115 14.28 -17.19 -11.87
C SER A 115 14.49 -15.70 -11.87
N ASN A 116 13.93 -15.01 -10.89
CA ASN A 116 14.00 -13.56 -10.74
C ASN A 116 14.89 -13.19 -9.55
N TRP A 117 15.52 -12.02 -9.63
CA TRP A 117 16.34 -11.46 -8.55
C TRP A 117 15.63 -10.25 -7.97
N ASP A 118 15.03 -10.43 -6.81
CA ASP A 118 14.24 -9.38 -6.16
C ASP A 118 15.00 -8.80 -4.98
N LYS A 119 14.83 -7.49 -4.75
CA LYS A 119 15.51 -6.75 -3.68
C LYS A 119 14.70 -6.83 -2.38
N TYR A 120 15.32 -7.32 -1.33
CA TYR A 120 14.74 -7.41 0.01
C TYR A 120 15.61 -6.67 1.03
N TYR A 121 15.00 -6.08 2.04
CA TYR A 121 15.69 -5.69 3.26
C TYR A 121 15.83 -6.94 4.13
N VAL A 122 17.06 -7.38 4.38
CA VAL A 122 17.36 -8.59 5.14
C VAL A 122 18.00 -8.18 6.46
N PHE A 123 17.58 -8.81 7.54
CA PHE A 123 18.12 -8.56 8.87
C PHE A 123 18.14 -9.83 9.71
N THR A 124 19.08 -9.92 10.62
CA THR A 124 19.20 -11.03 11.57
C THR A 124 18.44 -10.70 12.85
N GLN A 125 17.61 -11.63 13.33
CA GLN A 125 16.94 -11.54 14.62
C GLN A 125 17.18 -12.83 15.41
N GLY A 126 18.10 -12.79 16.38
CA GLY A 126 18.65 -14.00 16.98
C GLY A 126 19.36 -14.85 15.92
N ALA A 127 19.15 -16.18 15.94
CA ALA A 127 19.66 -17.09 14.91
C ALA A 127 18.72 -17.25 13.71
N LYS A 128 17.83 -16.27 13.47
CA LYS A 128 16.89 -16.27 12.35
C LYS A 128 17.26 -15.18 11.37
N LEU A 129 17.21 -15.51 10.09
CA LEU A 129 17.31 -14.57 8.99
C LEU A 129 15.89 -14.14 8.61
N MET A 130 15.63 -12.84 8.72
CA MET A 130 14.36 -12.21 8.38
C MET A 130 14.52 -11.39 7.10
N TRP A 131 13.44 -11.26 6.33
CA TRP A 131 13.40 -10.40 5.15
C TRP A 131 12.13 -9.55 5.10
N GLN A 132 12.20 -8.42 4.43
CA GLN A 132 11.06 -7.51 4.29
C GLN A 132 11.14 -6.83 2.93
N LYS A 133 10.02 -6.82 2.20
CA LYS A 133 9.91 -5.97 1.01
C LYS A 133 9.58 -4.53 1.41
N ALA A 134 9.92 -3.58 0.54
CA ALA A 134 9.69 -2.16 0.81
C ALA A 134 8.21 -1.78 0.97
N ASP A 135 7.30 -2.62 0.48
CA ASP A 135 5.84 -2.48 0.56
C ASP A 135 5.22 -3.27 1.72
N GLN A 136 6.00 -3.92 2.58
CA GLN A 136 5.50 -4.71 3.69
C GLN A 136 5.69 -3.99 5.02
N LEU A 137 4.69 -4.06 5.90
CA LEU A 137 4.74 -3.47 7.25
C LEU A 137 5.67 -4.24 8.21
N GLY A 138 5.83 -5.55 8.02
CA GLY A 138 6.61 -6.42 8.90
C GLY A 138 7.54 -7.37 8.14
N GLY A 139 8.65 -7.73 8.79
CA GLY A 139 9.57 -8.74 8.29
C GLY A 139 9.02 -10.16 8.43
N SER A 140 9.20 -10.97 7.40
CA SER A 140 8.88 -12.40 7.41
C SER A 140 10.12 -13.25 7.65
N LEU A 141 9.94 -14.45 8.21
CA LEU A 141 11.04 -15.41 8.37
C LEU A 141 11.51 -15.90 7.00
N MET A 142 12.80 -15.71 6.70
CA MET A 142 13.44 -16.26 5.50
C MET A 142 14.04 -17.64 5.80
N LEU A 143 14.84 -17.73 6.86
CA LEU A 143 15.51 -18.96 7.24
C LEU A 143 15.78 -18.99 8.75
N ASP A 144 15.48 -20.12 9.38
CA ASP A 144 15.93 -20.40 10.75
C ASP A 144 17.27 -21.15 10.68
N LEU A 145 18.36 -20.46 11.03
CA LEU A 145 19.72 -21.01 10.93
C LEU A 145 19.97 -22.09 11.99
N THR A 146 19.12 -22.16 13.02
CA THR A 146 19.16 -23.18 14.08
C THR A 146 18.17 -24.32 13.89
N ALA A 147 17.27 -24.26 12.90
CA ALA A 147 16.36 -25.37 12.66
C ALA A 147 17.03 -26.54 11.91
N VAL A 148 18.05 -26.25 11.09
CA VAL A 148 18.69 -27.24 10.20
C VAL A 148 20.19 -27.33 10.51
N PRO A 149 20.63 -28.35 11.28
CA PRO A 149 22.04 -28.57 11.59
C PRO A 149 22.87 -28.72 10.31
N GLY A 150 23.97 -27.97 10.19
CA GLY A 150 24.83 -27.99 9.00
C GLY A 150 24.53 -26.90 7.97
N THR A 151 23.63 -25.96 8.28
CA THR A 151 23.46 -24.73 7.49
C THR A 151 24.78 -23.96 7.42
N SER A 152 25.19 -23.56 6.23
CA SER A 152 26.40 -22.76 6.03
C SER A 152 26.25 -21.78 4.89
N ALA A 153 27.03 -20.71 4.92
CA ALA A 153 27.14 -19.73 3.85
C ALA A 153 28.53 -19.77 3.22
N GLN A 154 28.58 -19.67 1.90
CA GLN A 154 29.83 -19.63 1.13
C GLN A 154 29.70 -18.75 -0.10
N VAL A 155 30.83 -18.22 -0.59
CA VAL A 155 30.85 -17.42 -1.83
C VAL A 155 30.49 -18.31 -3.02
N ALA A 156 29.64 -17.82 -3.93
CA ALA A 156 29.14 -18.60 -5.06
C ALA A 156 30.18 -18.83 -6.17
N GLY A 157 31.27 -18.07 -6.18
CA GLY A 157 32.28 -18.11 -7.23
C GLY A 157 31.67 -17.88 -8.62
N ASP A 158 32.16 -18.61 -9.62
CA ASP A 158 31.71 -18.49 -11.02
C ASP A 158 30.44 -19.30 -11.34
N VAL A 159 29.72 -19.80 -10.33
CA VAL A 159 28.47 -20.57 -10.53
C VAL A 159 27.36 -19.71 -11.13
N VAL A 160 27.46 -18.39 -11.00
CA VAL A 160 26.50 -17.41 -11.55
C VAL A 160 27.26 -16.25 -12.15
N ASP A 161 26.89 -15.82 -13.35
CA ASP A 161 27.40 -14.61 -14.01
C ASP A 161 26.83 -13.32 -13.36
N ARG A 162 27.10 -13.14 -12.06
CA ARG A 162 26.75 -11.96 -11.27
C ARG A 162 27.79 -11.73 -10.18
N ARG A 163 28.18 -10.46 -10.01
CA ARG A 163 29.13 -10.05 -8.97
C ARG A 163 28.53 -10.15 -7.57
N PHE A 164 29.39 -10.42 -6.59
CA PHE A 164 29.10 -10.40 -5.14
C PHE A 164 27.97 -11.35 -4.72
N VAL A 165 27.93 -12.51 -5.34
CA VAL A 165 26.94 -13.55 -5.03
C VAL A 165 27.52 -14.56 -4.05
N PHE A 166 26.75 -14.88 -3.02
CA PHE A 166 27.00 -15.95 -2.08
C PHE A 166 25.80 -16.89 -2.03
N MET A 167 26.02 -18.08 -1.49
CA MET A 167 25.00 -19.11 -1.34
C MET A 167 24.84 -19.47 0.13
N ILE A 168 23.59 -19.66 0.56
CA ILE A 168 23.27 -20.28 1.84
C ILE A 168 22.86 -21.71 1.53
N CYS A 169 23.68 -22.66 1.94
CA CYS A 169 23.49 -24.08 1.72
C CYS A 169 22.81 -24.71 2.94
N LEU A 170 21.71 -25.41 2.71
CA LEU A 170 21.05 -26.25 3.71
C LEU A 170 21.29 -27.71 3.34
N PRO A 171 21.65 -28.57 4.32
CA PRO A 171 21.80 -29.99 4.07
C PRO A 171 20.47 -30.64 3.65
N PRO A 172 20.54 -31.79 2.94
CA PRO A 172 19.35 -32.52 2.53
C PRO A 172 18.56 -32.99 3.75
N SER A 173 17.24 -32.93 3.68
CA SER A 173 16.35 -33.43 4.73
C SER A 173 16.23 -34.94 4.65
N ASP A 174 16.43 -35.64 5.78
CA ASP A 174 16.30 -37.10 5.88
C ASP A 174 14.89 -37.63 5.53
N GLU A 175 13.88 -36.75 5.56
CA GLU A 175 12.48 -37.10 5.29
C GLU A 175 12.18 -37.38 3.80
N GLU A 176 13.09 -37.00 2.87
CA GLU A 176 12.93 -37.29 1.45
C GLU A 176 14.22 -37.88 0.84
N PRO A 177 14.31 -39.22 0.68
CA PRO A 177 15.46 -39.86 0.04
C PRO A 177 15.52 -39.47 -1.44
N GLY A 178 16.44 -38.58 -1.78
CA GLY A 178 16.64 -38.04 -3.13
C GLY A 178 16.43 -36.53 -3.26
N SER A 179 16.09 -35.81 -2.17
CA SER A 179 15.97 -34.35 -2.21
C SER A 179 17.34 -33.69 -2.45
N ALA A 180 17.43 -32.88 -3.50
CA ALA A 180 18.65 -32.13 -3.81
C ALA A 180 18.92 -31.07 -2.74
N GLU A 181 20.20 -30.81 -2.46
CA GLU A 181 20.66 -29.76 -1.54
C GLU A 181 19.93 -28.43 -1.81
N ARG A 182 19.25 -27.90 -0.79
CA ARG A 182 18.50 -26.67 -0.91
C ARG A 182 19.46 -25.50 -0.71
N ARG A 183 19.67 -24.72 -1.76
CA ARG A 183 20.52 -23.53 -1.73
C ARG A 183 19.77 -22.25 -2.05
N TRP A 184 20.05 -21.20 -1.30
CA TRP A 184 19.62 -19.83 -1.60
C TRP A 184 20.75 -19.08 -2.28
N LEU A 185 20.47 -18.42 -3.41
CA LEU A 185 21.46 -17.54 -4.04
C LEU A 185 21.13 -16.09 -3.71
N VAL A 186 22.12 -15.39 -3.16
CA VAL A 186 21.95 -14.06 -2.59
C VAL A 186 23.08 -13.16 -3.07
N GLN A 187 22.75 -11.94 -3.47
CA GLN A 187 23.69 -10.95 -3.99
C GLN A 187 23.79 -9.76 -3.04
N ALA A 188 25.01 -9.45 -2.63
CA ALA A 188 25.36 -8.31 -1.77
C ALA A 188 25.71 -7.05 -2.59
N LYS A 189 25.91 -5.92 -1.92
CA LYS A 189 26.24 -4.65 -2.61
C LYS A 189 27.66 -4.63 -3.16
N ASN A 190 28.61 -5.24 -2.45
CA ASN A 190 30.03 -5.25 -2.76
C ASN A 190 30.74 -6.45 -2.10
N SER A 191 32.05 -6.58 -2.37
CA SER A 191 32.87 -7.67 -1.86
C SER A 191 32.92 -7.71 -0.32
N ALA A 192 33.11 -6.56 0.34
CA ALA A 192 33.15 -6.48 1.80
C ALA A 192 31.82 -6.93 2.44
N ASP A 193 30.70 -6.39 1.93
CA ASP A 193 29.36 -6.72 2.40
C ASP A 193 29.03 -8.20 2.18
N MET A 194 29.45 -8.80 1.07
CA MET A 194 29.31 -10.24 0.81
C MET A 194 30.03 -11.08 1.87
N TYR A 195 31.30 -10.77 2.16
CA TYR A 195 32.06 -11.52 3.15
C TYR A 195 31.49 -11.34 4.57
N GLU A 196 31.07 -10.13 4.93
CA GLU A 196 30.40 -9.88 6.22
C GLU A 196 29.10 -10.67 6.35
N TRP A 197 28.27 -10.74 5.29
CA TRP A 197 27.05 -11.56 5.31
C TRP A 197 27.36 -13.05 5.48
N VAL A 198 28.36 -13.56 4.76
CA VAL A 198 28.79 -14.96 4.88
C VAL A 198 29.29 -15.27 6.29
N GLU A 199 30.11 -14.39 6.88
CA GLU A 199 30.64 -14.55 8.23
C GLU A 199 29.53 -14.53 9.29
N VAL A 200 28.62 -13.54 9.25
CA VAL A 200 27.51 -13.43 10.21
C VAL A 200 26.58 -14.65 10.15
N ILE A 201 26.26 -15.14 8.95
CA ILE A 201 25.40 -16.32 8.79
C ILE A 201 26.10 -17.57 9.34
N ASN A 202 27.40 -17.73 9.08
CA ASN A 202 28.17 -18.86 9.61
C ASN A 202 28.34 -18.78 11.13
N ASN A 203 28.54 -17.59 11.70
CA ASN A 203 28.57 -17.39 13.14
C ASN A 203 27.23 -17.80 13.78
N LEU A 204 26.12 -17.36 13.19
CA LEU A 204 24.78 -17.68 13.69
C LEU A 204 24.41 -19.17 13.54
N ALA A 205 24.79 -19.81 12.44
CA ALA A 205 24.60 -21.25 12.25
C ALA A 205 25.55 -22.09 13.12
N GLY A 206 26.78 -21.62 13.34
CA GLY A 206 27.80 -22.28 14.16
C GLY A 206 27.48 -22.31 15.67
N LEU A 207 26.67 -21.37 16.16
CA LEU A 207 26.16 -21.38 17.54
C LEU A 207 25.41 -22.70 17.87
N GLN A 208 24.84 -23.37 16.86
CA GLN A 208 24.12 -24.62 17.03
C GLN A 208 25.05 -25.81 17.38
N ILE A 209 26.29 -25.82 16.89
CA ILE A 209 27.27 -26.88 17.15
C ILE A 209 27.67 -26.88 18.63
N CYS A 210 27.76 -25.71 19.27
CA CYS A 210 28.03 -25.62 20.70
C CYS A 210 26.86 -26.11 21.56
N ALA A 211 25.61 -25.83 21.17
CA ALA A 211 24.43 -26.23 21.93
C ALA A 211 24.10 -27.75 21.81
N THR A 212 24.40 -28.38 20.67
CA THR A 212 24.15 -29.83 20.47
C THR A 212 25.24 -30.72 21.09
N LEU A 213 26.45 -30.20 21.30
CA LEU A 213 27.54 -30.92 21.98
C LEU A 213 27.28 -31.14 23.49
N GLU A 214 26.34 -30.42 24.12
CA GLU A 214 25.96 -30.67 25.52
C GLU A 214 25.20 -31.99 25.74
N LEU A 215 24.65 -32.62 24.70
CA LEU A 215 23.85 -33.85 24.82
C LEU A 215 24.56 -35.14 24.41
N SER A 216 25.82 -35.07 23.94
CA SER A 216 26.60 -36.26 23.57
C SER A 216 27.94 -36.31 24.30
N TYR A 217 27.89 -36.69 25.58
CA TYR A 217 29.06 -37.08 26.35
C TYR A 217 29.42 -38.54 26.03
N ASN A 218 30.39 -38.76 25.13
CA ASN A 218 31.14 -40.00 25.13
C ASN A 218 32.56 -39.78 24.56
N GLY A 219 33.57 -40.01 25.40
CA GLY A 219 34.98 -40.13 25.00
C GLY A 219 35.72 -38.81 24.83
N GLY A 220 36.43 -38.40 25.88
CA GLY A 220 37.12 -37.11 25.95
C GLY A 220 38.16 -36.87 24.86
N ARG A 221 38.10 -35.68 24.25
CA ARG A 221 39.26 -34.96 23.67
C ARG A 221 38.96 -33.55 23.14
N TRP A 222 38.22 -32.67 23.85
CA TRP A 222 37.99 -31.29 23.36
C TRP A 222 37.89 -30.23 24.48
N PHE A 223 38.96 -30.02 25.26
CA PHE A 223 38.97 -29.02 26.34
C PHE A 223 39.08 -27.55 25.86
N VAL A 224 39.49 -27.31 24.61
CA VAL A 224 39.73 -25.95 24.09
C VAL A 224 38.47 -25.31 23.49
N SER A 225 37.53 -26.12 22.99
CA SER A 225 36.29 -25.60 22.37
C SER A 225 35.21 -25.23 23.39
N LEU A 226 35.20 -25.89 24.56
CA LEU A 226 34.22 -25.62 25.61
C LEU A 226 34.43 -24.27 26.29
N LEU A 227 35.69 -23.87 26.49
CA LEU A 227 36.02 -22.54 27.04
C LEU A 227 35.59 -21.41 26.10
N PHE A 228 35.72 -21.60 24.77
CA PHE A 228 35.26 -20.63 23.79
C PHE A 228 33.72 -20.49 23.78
N ALA A 229 33.00 -21.61 23.86
CA ALA A 229 31.54 -21.63 23.95
C ALA A 229 30.99 -20.96 25.23
N VAL A 230 31.63 -21.25 26.37
CA VAL A 230 31.27 -20.65 27.66
C VAL A 230 31.57 -19.14 27.67
N VAL A 231 32.69 -18.70 27.07
CA VAL A 231 33.02 -17.27 26.96
C VAL A 231 31.97 -16.53 26.10
N ILE A 232 31.52 -17.11 24.99
CA ILE A 232 30.47 -16.52 24.12
C ILE A 232 29.11 -16.49 24.83
N TYR A 233 28.74 -17.56 25.55
CA TYR A 233 27.48 -17.61 26.32
C TYR A 233 27.44 -16.56 27.44
N ILE A 234 28.54 -16.39 28.18
CA ILE A 234 28.66 -15.36 29.22
C ILE A 234 28.57 -13.96 28.62
N PHE A 235 29.15 -13.73 27.43
CA PHE A 235 29.04 -12.45 26.72
C PHE A 235 27.61 -12.14 26.25
N GLN A 236 26.87 -13.16 25.79
CA GLN A 236 25.47 -13.03 25.41
C GLN A 236 24.58 -12.67 26.60
N GLN A 237 24.85 -13.24 27.79
CA GLN A 237 24.16 -12.89 29.03
C GLN A 237 24.46 -11.45 29.47
N SER A 238 25.71 -11.00 29.38
CA SER A 238 26.10 -9.62 29.72
C SER A 238 25.48 -8.57 28.77
N ALA A 239 25.31 -8.90 27.49
CA ALA A 239 24.64 -8.03 26.51
C ALA A 239 23.10 -7.94 26.71
N LEU A 240 22.49 -8.95 27.33
CA LEU A 240 21.08 -8.91 27.75
C LEU A 240 20.90 -8.13 29.05
N ASP A 241 21.84 -8.24 30.00
CA ASP A 241 21.84 -7.52 31.29
C ASP A 241 22.03 -6.00 31.11
N GLN A 242 22.91 -5.57 30.19
CA GLN A 242 23.07 -4.13 29.87
C GLN A 242 21.83 -3.51 29.23
N ARG A 243 20.84 -4.31 28.84
CA ARG A 243 19.57 -3.83 28.28
C ARG A 243 18.53 -3.48 29.35
N GLU A 244 18.70 -3.93 30.59
CA GLU A 244 17.82 -3.56 31.72
C GLU A 244 18.34 -2.36 32.54
N GLU A 245 19.64 -2.08 32.60
CA GLU A 245 20.17 -0.97 33.42
C GLU A 245 20.20 0.42 32.74
N VAL A 246 20.17 0.53 31.41
CA VAL A 246 20.25 1.85 30.71
C VAL A 246 18.86 2.52 30.57
N GLY A 247 17.79 1.89 31.06
CA GLY A 247 16.43 2.44 31.03
C GLY A 247 15.99 3.24 32.26
N SER A 248 16.82 3.37 33.30
CA SER A 248 16.37 3.86 34.60
C SER A 248 17.27 4.94 35.23
N GLU A 249 17.49 6.06 34.54
CA GLU A 249 18.00 7.27 35.24
C GLU A 249 17.71 8.59 34.49
N MET A 250 16.43 8.98 34.31
CA MET A 250 16.04 10.40 34.32
C MET A 250 14.52 10.61 34.45
N ALA A 251 13.93 10.37 35.63
CA ALA A 251 12.64 10.98 36.00
C ALA A 251 12.39 10.90 37.52
N SER A 252 13.03 11.79 38.29
CA SER A 252 12.53 12.24 39.59
C SER A 252 12.91 13.71 39.68
N THR A 253 11.98 14.67 39.69
CA THR A 253 11.24 15.04 40.90
C THR A 253 10.15 16.06 40.53
N LYS A 254 8.88 15.80 40.86
CA LYS A 254 8.02 16.65 41.72
C LYS A 254 6.60 16.09 41.80
N GLU A 255 6.27 15.62 43.00
CA GLU A 255 4.95 15.20 43.47
C GLU A 255 3.94 16.37 43.51
N LYS A 256 2.65 16.06 43.24
CA LYS A 256 1.56 16.41 44.18
C LYS A 256 0.26 15.62 43.96
N GLN A 257 -0.10 14.87 45.00
CA GLN A 257 -1.44 14.60 45.57
C GLN A 257 -2.51 13.76 44.82
N VAL A 258 -2.61 12.49 45.26
CA VAL A 258 -3.77 11.79 45.91
C VAL A 258 -5.18 12.05 45.34
N LYS A 259 -5.90 10.98 44.90
CA LYS A 259 -7.00 10.30 45.64
C LYS A 259 -7.71 9.17 44.84
N THR A 260 -7.75 7.97 45.46
CA THR A 260 -8.77 6.88 45.43
C THR A 260 -9.16 6.13 44.14
N SER A 261 -8.95 4.81 44.16
CA SER A 261 -9.63 3.75 43.37
C SER A 261 -11.14 3.63 43.73
N PRO A 262 -12.00 2.87 42.99
CA PRO A 262 -11.87 1.42 42.78
C PRO A 262 -12.26 0.85 41.39
N THR A 263 -11.60 -0.28 41.07
CA THR A 263 -12.13 -1.55 40.55
C THR A 263 -13.24 -1.56 39.49
N HIS A 264 -12.94 -2.04 38.28
CA HIS A 264 -13.85 -2.88 37.48
C HIS A 264 -13.06 -3.85 36.59
N THR A 265 -13.24 -5.15 36.84
CA THR A 265 -12.89 -6.28 35.99
C THR A 265 -13.86 -6.41 34.81
N PRO A 266 -13.41 -6.88 33.63
CA PRO A 266 -14.27 -7.56 32.66
C PRO A 266 -13.96 -9.08 32.62
N PRO A 267 -14.95 -9.92 32.24
CA PRO A 267 -14.90 -11.37 32.41
C PRO A 267 -14.24 -12.12 31.24
N GLU A 268 -13.65 -13.27 31.57
CA GLU A 268 -13.21 -14.34 30.69
C GLU A 268 -14.41 -15.04 30.02
N THR A 269 -14.35 -15.41 28.74
CA THR A 269 -14.11 -16.78 28.18
C THR A 269 -14.84 -16.86 26.80
N PRO A 270 -14.70 -17.90 25.93
CA PRO A 270 -13.75 -19.03 25.90
C PRO A 270 -13.08 -19.27 24.53
N VAL A 271 -12.02 -20.08 24.58
CA VAL A 271 -11.35 -20.74 23.46
C VAL A 271 -12.22 -21.89 22.92
N GLY A 272 -12.27 -22.06 21.59
CA GLY A 272 -12.88 -23.18 20.87
C GLY A 272 -12.34 -23.28 19.43
N PRO A 273 -12.43 -24.44 18.75
CA PRO A 273 -11.26 -25.18 18.25
C PRO A 273 -10.91 -24.98 16.77
N LEU A 274 -9.64 -25.32 16.48
CA LEU A 274 -9.00 -25.41 15.18
C LEU A 274 -9.76 -26.29 14.18
N THR A 275 -9.92 -25.80 12.94
CA THR A 275 -10.23 -26.59 11.75
C THR A 275 -9.26 -26.26 10.60
N PRO A 276 -9.04 -27.19 9.65
CA PRO A 276 -7.79 -27.32 8.89
C PRO A 276 -7.59 -26.25 7.81
N TRP A 277 -6.33 -25.84 7.67
CA TRP A 277 -5.84 -24.87 6.69
C TRP A 277 -5.89 -25.42 5.27
N ASN A 278 -6.61 -24.71 4.39
CA ASN A 278 -6.42 -24.71 2.93
C ASN A 278 -7.06 -23.44 2.32
N THR A 279 -6.42 -22.26 2.38
CA THR A 279 -6.67 -21.15 1.42
C THR A 279 -5.61 -20.02 1.52
N PRO A 280 -5.06 -19.50 0.40
CA PRO A 280 -4.05 -18.43 0.38
C PRO A 280 -4.67 -17.02 0.30
N ALA A 281 -5.64 -16.69 1.15
CA ALA A 281 -6.38 -15.41 1.06
C ALA A 281 -6.07 -14.39 2.19
N ARG A 282 -5.41 -14.82 3.28
CA ARG A 282 -5.38 -14.04 4.52
C ARG A 282 -4.61 -12.71 4.42
N GLY A 283 -3.52 -12.69 3.63
CA GLY A 283 -2.67 -11.50 3.50
C GLY A 283 -3.28 -10.35 2.69
N ILE A 284 -4.14 -10.64 1.70
CA ILE A 284 -4.79 -9.60 0.87
C ILE A 284 -5.93 -8.94 1.65
N VAL A 285 -6.68 -9.73 2.42
CA VAL A 285 -7.84 -9.25 3.20
C VAL A 285 -7.39 -8.40 4.40
N GLU A 286 -6.28 -8.75 5.07
CA GLU A 286 -5.75 -7.97 6.20
C GLU A 286 -5.21 -6.60 5.76
N ASP A 287 -4.55 -6.51 4.59
CA ASP A 287 -4.04 -5.23 4.07
C ASP A 287 -5.18 -4.29 3.66
N MET A 288 -6.23 -4.82 3.02
CA MET A 288 -7.45 -4.08 2.69
C MET A 288 -8.22 -3.58 3.91
N ALA A 289 -8.11 -4.24 5.06
CA ALA A 289 -8.87 -3.89 6.26
C ALA A 289 -8.42 -2.59 6.95
N THR A 290 -7.25 -2.07 6.58
CA THR A 290 -6.70 -0.82 7.10
C THR A 290 -6.85 0.37 6.14
N GLN A 291 -7.33 0.12 4.92
CA GLN A 291 -7.47 1.13 3.89
C GLN A 291 -8.77 1.93 4.09
N PRO A 292 -8.74 3.28 3.97
CA PRO A 292 -9.94 4.09 4.14
C PRO A 292 -10.91 3.86 2.97
N ILE A 293 -12.16 3.58 3.29
CA ILE A 293 -13.24 3.48 2.31
C ILE A 293 -13.77 4.88 2.01
N GLN A 294 -13.85 5.21 0.73
CA GLN A 294 -14.43 6.48 0.28
C GLN A 294 -15.83 6.25 -0.27
N PHE A 295 -16.79 7.04 0.21
CA PHE A 295 -18.20 6.97 -0.21
C PHE A 295 -18.59 8.09 -1.19
N ASP A 296 -17.68 9.03 -1.46
CA ASP A 296 -17.88 10.10 -2.43
C ASP A 296 -17.18 9.76 -3.76
N LEU A 297 -17.95 9.90 -4.84
CA LEU A 297 -17.53 9.64 -6.21
C LEU A 297 -16.44 10.63 -6.68
N LEU A 298 -16.35 11.80 -6.04
CA LEU A 298 -15.41 12.88 -6.39
C LEU A 298 -13.93 12.55 -6.07
N SER A 299 -13.67 11.54 -5.25
CA SER A 299 -12.30 11.11 -4.89
C SER A 299 -11.76 10.01 -5.80
N VAL A 300 -12.59 9.46 -6.69
CA VAL A 300 -12.24 8.40 -7.63
C VAL A 300 -11.49 9.00 -8.82
N GLY A 301 -10.24 9.44 -8.62
CA GLY A 301 -9.19 9.60 -9.64
C GLY A 301 -9.54 10.23 -11.00
N SER A 302 -10.64 10.99 -11.12
CA SER A 302 -11.17 11.39 -12.42
C SER A 302 -10.80 12.84 -12.71
N ASN A 303 -10.08 13.05 -13.81
CA ASN A 303 -9.94 14.37 -14.42
C ASN A 303 -11.34 14.80 -14.90
N SER A 304 -12.06 15.53 -14.04
CA SER A 304 -13.45 15.98 -14.18
C SER A 304 -13.69 17.02 -15.30
N GLN A 305 -12.88 17.00 -16.36
CA GLN A 305 -13.03 17.82 -17.56
C GLN A 305 -13.23 16.99 -18.85
N ALA A 306 -13.61 15.71 -18.76
CA ALA A 306 -14.04 14.94 -19.93
C ALA A 306 -15.40 15.45 -20.43
N LYS A 307 -15.38 16.31 -21.46
CA LYS A 307 -16.58 16.80 -22.12
C LYS A 307 -17.16 15.66 -22.96
N LEU A 308 -18.36 15.17 -22.61
CA LEU A 308 -19.12 14.25 -23.44
C LEU A 308 -19.44 14.99 -24.77
N GLN A 309 -18.68 14.75 -25.83
CA GLN A 309 -18.98 15.33 -27.14
C GLN A 309 -20.30 14.69 -27.62
N SER A 310 -21.26 15.50 -28.07
CA SER A 310 -22.56 14.99 -28.52
C SER A 310 -22.36 14.02 -29.67
N HIS A 311 -22.47 12.71 -29.39
CA HIS A 311 -22.35 11.70 -30.42
C HIS A 311 -23.65 11.64 -31.23
N ASN A 312 -23.48 11.77 -32.55
CA ASN A 312 -24.54 11.63 -33.55
C ASN A 312 -25.22 10.25 -33.45
N ALA A 313 -26.48 10.20 -33.87
CA ALA A 313 -27.47 9.12 -33.77
C ALA A 313 -27.09 7.78 -34.45
N GLY A 314 -25.96 7.19 -34.09
CA GLY A 314 -25.51 5.86 -34.55
C GLY A 314 -24.44 5.19 -33.67
N SER A 315 -24.03 5.79 -32.54
CA SER A 315 -23.03 5.20 -31.64
C SER A 315 -23.61 4.07 -30.79
N ASN A 316 -22.92 2.92 -30.73
CA ASN A 316 -23.29 1.74 -29.95
C ASN A 316 -23.04 1.95 -28.44
N VAL A 317 -23.70 2.94 -27.84
CA VAL A 317 -23.60 3.24 -26.41
C VAL A 317 -24.56 2.33 -25.65
N LYS A 318 -24.04 1.61 -24.66
CA LYS A 318 -24.86 0.81 -23.73
C LYS A 318 -25.07 1.59 -22.44
N GLU A 319 -26.32 1.66 -21.99
CA GLU A 319 -26.70 2.40 -20.80
C GLU A 319 -27.24 1.46 -19.71
N PHE A 320 -26.78 1.66 -18.48
CA PHE A 320 -27.22 0.91 -17.30
C PHE A 320 -27.50 1.87 -16.15
N ASP A 321 -28.65 1.71 -15.49
CA ASP A 321 -28.89 2.39 -14.23
C ASP A 321 -28.12 1.63 -13.12
N VAL A 322 -27.24 2.34 -12.42
CA VAL A 322 -26.37 1.77 -11.39
C VAL A 322 -26.32 2.69 -10.18
N ARG A 323 -25.80 2.19 -9.08
CA ARG A 323 -25.66 2.94 -7.85
C ARG A 323 -24.30 2.65 -7.25
N PHE A 324 -23.54 3.71 -7.02
CA PHE A 324 -22.22 3.61 -6.42
C PHE A 324 -22.35 3.39 -4.90
N LEU A 325 -21.69 2.36 -4.41
CA LEU A 325 -21.72 1.94 -3.00
C LEU A 325 -20.48 2.41 -2.23
N GLY A 326 -19.36 2.61 -2.91
CA GLY A 326 -18.10 3.08 -2.33
C GLY A 326 -16.90 2.62 -3.15
N CYS A 327 -15.71 3.10 -2.79
CA CYS A 327 -14.46 2.63 -3.34
C CYS A 327 -13.38 2.43 -2.27
N LEU A 328 -12.40 1.59 -2.60
CA LEU A 328 -11.30 1.21 -1.72
C LEU A 328 -9.99 1.15 -2.51
N GLU A 329 -8.89 1.60 -1.93
CA GLU A 329 -7.55 1.40 -2.51
C GLU A 329 -7.12 -0.07 -2.38
N VAL A 330 -6.61 -0.64 -3.46
CA VAL A 330 -6.15 -2.02 -3.53
C VAL A 330 -4.67 -2.10 -3.89
N VAL A 331 -3.99 -3.12 -3.37
CA VAL A 331 -2.52 -3.25 -3.39
C VAL A 331 -1.96 -3.47 -4.80
N THR A 332 -2.72 -4.13 -5.66
CA THR A 332 -2.25 -4.59 -6.97
C THR A 332 -3.41 -4.64 -7.96
N ASP A 333 -3.07 -4.57 -9.24
CA ASP A 333 -3.99 -4.86 -10.33
C ASP A 333 -3.90 -6.30 -10.85
N GLN A 334 -3.09 -7.14 -10.20
CA GLN A 334 -2.87 -8.53 -10.58
C GLN A 334 -3.59 -9.45 -9.60
N GLY A 335 -4.74 -9.98 -9.99
CA GLY A 335 -5.49 -10.93 -9.16
C GLY A 335 -6.97 -11.09 -9.48
N GLY A 336 -7.57 -10.21 -10.29
CA GLY A 336 -8.96 -10.34 -10.74
C GLY A 336 -9.94 -10.52 -9.58
N ASP A 337 -10.69 -11.62 -9.60
CA ASP A 337 -11.67 -11.97 -8.57
C ASP A 337 -11.08 -12.04 -7.15
N ALA A 338 -9.82 -12.46 -7.01
CA ALA A 338 -9.16 -12.54 -5.69
C ALA A 338 -9.00 -11.18 -5.00
N ILE A 339 -9.18 -10.08 -5.75
CA ILE A 339 -9.12 -8.70 -5.26
C ILE A 339 -10.52 -8.09 -5.21
N VAL A 340 -11.32 -8.33 -6.25
CA VAL A 340 -12.66 -7.74 -6.36
C VAL A 340 -13.61 -8.29 -5.30
N GLN A 341 -13.63 -9.61 -5.07
CA GLN A 341 -14.56 -10.21 -4.12
C GLN A 341 -14.31 -9.70 -2.68
N PRO A 342 -13.07 -9.72 -2.15
CA PRO A 342 -12.81 -9.15 -0.83
C PRO A 342 -13.09 -7.66 -0.74
N ALA A 343 -12.83 -6.89 -1.80
CA ALA A 343 -13.12 -5.46 -1.82
C ALA A 343 -14.63 -5.16 -1.76
N ILE A 344 -15.45 -5.91 -2.51
CA ILE A 344 -16.92 -5.82 -2.44
C ILE A 344 -17.38 -6.12 -1.01
N GLU A 345 -16.96 -7.26 -0.45
CA GLU A 345 -17.33 -7.65 0.92
C GLU A 345 -16.91 -6.60 1.95
N HIS A 346 -15.74 -6.00 1.77
CA HIS A 346 -15.23 -4.98 2.67
C HIS A 346 -16.08 -3.71 2.66
N VAL A 347 -16.44 -3.21 1.47
CA VAL A 347 -17.33 -2.05 1.32
C VAL A 347 -18.72 -2.34 1.88
N LEU A 348 -19.30 -3.52 1.59
CA LEU A 348 -20.62 -3.90 2.09
C LEU A 348 -20.63 -4.00 3.62
N ARG A 349 -19.63 -4.65 4.23
CA ARG A 349 -19.50 -4.78 5.69
C ARG A 349 -19.35 -3.43 6.37
N ALA A 350 -18.58 -2.52 5.80
CA ALA A 350 -18.42 -1.18 6.35
C ALA A 350 -19.71 -0.37 6.28
N ARG A 351 -20.46 -0.47 5.17
CA ARG A 351 -21.76 0.18 5.05
C ARG A 351 -22.74 -0.34 6.10
N GLU A 352 -22.76 -1.64 6.37
CA GLU A 352 -23.57 -2.24 7.43
C GLU A 352 -23.12 -1.76 8.82
N ALA A 353 -21.83 -1.84 9.12
CA ALA A 353 -21.25 -1.45 10.41
C ALA A 353 -21.47 0.03 10.75
N HIS A 354 -21.48 0.89 9.73
CA HIS A 354 -21.69 2.34 9.87
C HIS A 354 -23.12 2.79 9.54
N ALA A 355 -24.06 1.85 9.30
CA ALA A 355 -25.45 2.13 8.93
C ALA A 355 -25.60 3.13 7.76
N ILE A 356 -24.75 3.01 6.74
CA ILE A 356 -24.73 3.90 5.58
C ILE A 356 -25.84 3.48 4.62
N VAL A 357 -26.97 4.17 4.71
CA VAL A 357 -28.13 3.96 3.83
C VAL A 357 -27.96 4.69 2.50
N GLU A 358 -27.26 5.83 2.51
CA GLU A 358 -27.08 6.67 1.33
C GLU A 358 -26.13 6.03 0.30
N SER A 359 -26.51 6.14 -0.96
CA SER A 359 -25.82 5.57 -2.10
C SER A 359 -26.07 6.45 -3.30
N ILE A 360 -25.11 6.52 -4.22
CA ILE A 360 -25.16 7.51 -5.29
C ILE A 360 -25.75 6.87 -6.54
N ALA A 361 -26.99 7.22 -6.88
CA ALA A 361 -27.63 6.76 -8.11
C ALA A 361 -27.02 7.47 -9.33
N CYS A 362 -26.57 6.69 -10.30
CA CYS A 362 -25.91 7.15 -11.52
C CYS A 362 -26.46 6.39 -12.74
N ARG A 363 -26.22 6.92 -13.93
CA ARG A 363 -26.31 6.15 -15.17
C ARG A 363 -24.92 5.86 -15.69
N MET A 364 -24.64 4.59 -15.96
CA MET A 364 -23.39 4.12 -16.53
C MET A 364 -23.52 4.02 -18.04
N LEU A 365 -22.70 4.77 -18.77
CA LEU A 365 -22.61 4.75 -20.22
C LEU A 365 -21.31 4.03 -20.61
N VAL A 366 -21.45 2.94 -21.36
CA VAL A 366 -20.32 2.16 -21.88
C VAL A 366 -20.20 2.42 -23.37
N THR A 367 -19.06 2.95 -23.81
CA THR A 367 -18.84 3.33 -25.22
C THR A 367 -17.48 2.86 -25.71
N ALA A 368 -17.49 2.02 -26.75
CA ALA A 368 -16.29 1.58 -27.43
C ALA A 368 -15.66 2.71 -28.28
N ASP A 369 -16.47 3.66 -28.74
CA ASP A 369 -16.03 4.76 -29.62
C ASP A 369 -15.28 5.86 -28.87
N ALA A 370 -15.73 6.20 -27.66
CA ALA A 370 -15.04 7.14 -26.78
C ALA A 370 -14.08 6.44 -25.80
N SER A 371 -13.83 5.14 -26.00
CA SER A 371 -12.85 4.32 -25.28
C SER A 371 -12.97 4.39 -23.75
N GLY A 372 -14.18 4.42 -23.20
CA GLY A 372 -14.33 4.53 -21.75
C GLY A 372 -15.72 4.28 -21.20
N ILE A 373 -15.80 4.34 -19.87
CA ILE A 373 -16.98 4.19 -19.05
C ILE A 373 -17.27 5.54 -18.40
N PHE A 374 -18.49 6.04 -18.53
CA PHE A 374 -18.93 7.30 -17.95
C PHE A 374 -20.02 7.03 -16.91
N LEU A 375 -19.85 7.57 -15.71
CA LEU A 375 -20.91 7.65 -14.71
C LEU A 375 -21.48 9.06 -14.76
N VAL A 376 -22.72 9.19 -15.23
CA VAL A 376 -23.45 10.46 -15.28
C VAL A 376 -24.53 10.51 -14.21
N ASP A 377 -24.93 11.71 -13.84
CA ASP A 377 -26.07 11.91 -12.95
C ASP A 377 -27.35 11.33 -13.57
N ARG A 378 -28.13 10.60 -12.75
CA ARG A 378 -29.40 10.01 -13.18
C ARG A 378 -30.43 11.08 -13.55
N GLU A 379 -30.43 12.21 -12.86
CA GLU A 379 -31.40 13.30 -13.08
C GLU A 379 -30.93 14.29 -14.14
N GLN A 380 -29.60 14.45 -14.30
CA GLN A 380 -28.99 15.38 -15.24
C GLN A 380 -27.95 14.66 -16.12
N PRO A 381 -28.36 14.05 -17.25
CA PRO A 381 -27.47 13.23 -18.08
C PRO A 381 -26.29 13.99 -18.71
N GLY A 382 -26.32 15.33 -18.68
CA GLY A 382 -25.19 16.18 -19.08
C GLY A 382 -24.09 16.36 -18.01
N ASN A 383 -24.32 15.91 -16.78
CA ASN A 383 -23.38 16.04 -15.67
C ASN A 383 -22.61 14.73 -15.48
N VAL A 384 -21.35 14.68 -15.93
CA VAL A 384 -20.45 13.54 -15.76
C VAL A 384 -19.88 13.58 -14.34
N ARG A 385 -20.19 12.56 -13.54
CA ARG A 385 -19.70 12.38 -12.16
C ARG A 385 -18.34 11.69 -12.12
N ALA A 386 -18.10 10.72 -13.02
CA ALA A 386 -16.78 10.11 -13.22
C ALA A 386 -16.61 9.58 -14.64
N HIS A 387 -15.36 9.52 -15.09
CA HIS A 387 -14.93 8.94 -16.35
C HIS A 387 -13.74 8.01 -16.12
N PHE A 388 -13.80 6.83 -16.74
CA PHE A 388 -12.75 5.81 -16.72
C PHE A 388 -12.40 5.41 -18.14
N ASP A 389 -11.16 5.66 -18.56
CA ASP A 389 -10.65 5.17 -19.83
C ASP A 389 -10.46 3.65 -19.74
N PHE A 390 -10.85 2.89 -20.77
CA PHE A 390 -10.60 1.45 -20.81
C PHE A 390 -9.11 1.09 -20.69
N ALA A 391 -8.20 2.01 -21.04
CA ALA A 391 -6.76 1.82 -20.84
C ALA A 391 -6.36 1.80 -19.36
N ASP A 392 -7.13 2.46 -18.49
CA ASP A 392 -6.88 2.55 -17.05
C ASP A 392 -7.73 1.57 -16.23
N VAL A 393 -8.76 0.96 -16.83
CA VAL A 393 -9.55 -0.10 -16.19
C VAL A 393 -8.79 -1.43 -16.30
N ALA A 394 -8.40 -2.01 -15.17
CA ALA A 394 -7.62 -3.23 -15.15
C ALA A 394 -8.50 -4.50 -15.18
N PHE A 395 -9.57 -4.54 -14.38
CA PHE A 395 -10.48 -5.69 -14.28
C PHE A 395 -11.81 -5.29 -13.66
N TRP A 396 -12.85 -6.08 -13.94
CA TRP A 396 -14.17 -5.98 -13.31
C TRP A 396 -14.71 -7.38 -13.05
N SER A 397 -15.53 -7.52 -12.01
CA SER A 397 -16.16 -8.79 -11.67
C SER A 397 -17.47 -8.59 -10.91
N ALA A 398 -18.44 -9.45 -11.19
CA ALA A 398 -19.69 -9.52 -10.44
C ALA A 398 -19.46 -10.17 -9.08
N HIS A 399 -20.24 -9.80 -8.06
CA HIS A 399 -20.18 -10.45 -6.76
C HIS A 399 -20.64 -11.92 -6.88
N ASN A 400 -19.83 -12.86 -6.41
CA ASN A 400 -20.06 -14.30 -6.64
C ASN A 400 -20.98 -14.96 -5.59
N GLN A 401 -21.69 -14.17 -4.78
CA GLN A 401 -22.54 -14.67 -3.71
C GLN A 401 -23.98 -14.90 -4.20
N LYS A 402 -24.51 -16.09 -3.88
CA LYS A 402 -25.71 -16.71 -4.45
C LYS A 402 -27.05 -15.95 -4.29
N ASP A 403 -27.06 -14.82 -3.58
CA ASP A 403 -28.25 -14.03 -3.26
C ASP A 403 -28.17 -12.55 -3.69
N ASP A 404 -27.03 -12.07 -4.22
CA ASP A 404 -26.84 -10.65 -4.59
C ASP A 404 -26.16 -10.48 -5.96
N ASP A 405 -26.88 -10.88 -7.02
CA ASP A 405 -26.47 -10.74 -8.43
C ASP A 405 -26.49 -9.28 -8.94
N ALA A 406 -26.72 -8.31 -8.06
CA ALA A 406 -26.78 -6.90 -8.42
C ALA A 406 -25.43 -6.20 -8.26
N VAL A 407 -24.54 -6.68 -7.40
CA VAL A 407 -23.28 -6.00 -7.09
C VAL A 407 -22.15 -6.43 -8.02
N PHE A 408 -21.29 -5.48 -8.41
CA PHE A 408 -20.03 -5.71 -9.09
C PHE A 408 -18.96 -4.70 -8.65
N GLY A 409 -17.71 -5.07 -8.83
CA GLY A 409 -16.56 -4.19 -8.60
C GLY A 409 -15.75 -3.99 -9.87
N MET A 410 -15.14 -2.82 -9.99
CA MET A 410 -14.24 -2.47 -11.08
C MET A 410 -12.98 -1.84 -10.50
N VAL A 411 -11.82 -2.36 -10.90
CA VAL A 411 -10.51 -1.82 -10.49
C VAL A 411 -9.94 -0.93 -11.58
N THR A 412 -9.60 0.28 -11.18
CA THR A 412 -9.03 1.30 -12.05
C THR A 412 -7.68 1.75 -11.54
N ARG A 413 -6.75 1.97 -12.48
CA ARG A 413 -5.41 2.46 -12.23
C ARG A 413 -5.42 3.99 -12.25
N THR A 414 -4.98 4.60 -11.15
CA THR A 414 -4.83 6.06 -11.06
C THR A 414 -3.35 6.41 -11.03
N ARG A 415 -2.97 7.50 -11.70
CA ARG A 415 -1.63 8.07 -11.66
C ARG A 415 -1.72 9.54 -11.27
N ALA A 416 -1.09 9.91 -10.17
CA ALA A 416 -0.99 11.32 -9.77
C ALA A 416 -0.09 12.09 -10.75
N ASP A 417 1.01 11.48 -11.20
CA ASP A 417 1.95 12.04 -12.17
C ASP A 417 2.45 10.97 -13.16
N LYS A 418 3.01 11.38 -14.31
CA LYS A 418 3.61 10.46 -15.30
C LYS A 418 4.71 9.56 -14.72
N ASN A 419 5.35 10.00 -13.62
CA ASN A 419 6.45 9.30 -12.96
C ASN A 419 6.06 8.70 -11.59
N SER A 420 4.81 8.91 -11.12
CA SER A 420 4.39 8.34 -9.84
C SER A 420 4.08 6.85 -10.00
N ARG A 421 4.23 6.08 -8.91
CA ARG A 421 3.72 4.71 -8.89
C ARG A 421 2.20 4.75 -9.10
N PRO A 422 1.65 3.85 -9.94
CA PRO A 422 0.21 3.74 -10.08
C PRO A 422 -0.39 3.27 -8.75
N THR A 423 -1.49 3.91 -8.33
CA THR A 423 -2.37 3.41 -7.29
C THR A 423 -3.57 2.73 -7.95
N TYR A 424 -4.20 1.80 -7.24
CA TYR A 424 -5.32 1.04 -7.79
C TYR A 424 -6.53 1.23 -6.88
N MET A 425 -7.68 1.50 -7.48
CA MET A 425 -8.90 1.73 -6.74
C MET A 425 -9.98 0.79 -7.23
N CYS A 426 -10.59 0.02 -6.31
CA CYS A 426 -11.76 -0.78 -6.58
C CYS A 426 -13.02 0.04 -6.31
N SER A 427 -13.77 0.36 -7.35
CA SER A 427 -15.09 0.99 -7.26
C SER A 427 -16.17 -0.09 -7.22
N VAL A 428 -17.01 -0.06 -6.18
CA VAL A 428 -18.10 -1.02 -5.96
C VAL A 428 -19.43 -0.37 -6.33
N LEU A 429 -20.15 -1.01 -7.25
CA LEU A 429 -21.44 -0.55 -7.75
C LEU A 429 -22.49 -1.66 -7.65
N THR A 430 -23.75 -1.28 -7.51
CA THR A 430 -24.89 -2.17 -7.68
C THR A 430 -25.69 -1.76 -8.91
N ALA A 431 -26.14 -2.74 -9.69
CA ALA A 431 -27.11 -2.53 -10.74
C ALA A 431 -28.46 -2.14 -10.12
N ASP A 432 -29.09 -1.10 -10.65
CA ASP A 432 -30.40 -0.60 -10.22
C ASP A 432 -31.33 -0.65 -11.44
N GLY A 433 -31.92 -1.81 -11.75
CA GLY A 433 -32.76 -1.97 -12.94
C GLY A 433 -32.92 -3.40 -13.43
N ASN A 434 -33.28 -3.57 -14.72
CA ASN A 434 -33.58 -4.87 -15.33
C ASN A 434 -32.35 -5.71 -15.74
N ALA A 435 -31.13 -5.19 -15.58
CA ALA A 435 -29.90 -5.90 -15.95
C ALA A 435 -29.16 -6.39 -14.71
N SER A 436 -28.75 -7.66 -14.68
CA SER A 436 -27.89 -8.19 -13.62
C SER A 436 -26.45 -7.70 -13.79
N SER A 437 -25.69 -7.72 -12.69
CA SER A 437 -24.28 -7.31 -12.70
C SER A 437 -23.45 -8.13 -13.70
N ALA A 438 -23.78 -9.41 -13.87
CA ALA A 438 -23.18 -10.29 -14.87
C ALA A 438 -23.39 -9.81 -16.32
N VAL A 439 -24.56 -9.25 -16.64
CA VAL A 439 -24.84 -8.66 -17.97
C VAL A 439 -23.97 -7.43 -18.18
N ILE A 440 -23.86 -6.57 -17.16
CA ILE A 440 -23.01 -5.37 -17.23
C ILE A 440 -21.55 -5.76 -17.44
N CYS A 441 -21.03 -6.73 -16.67
CA CYS A 441 -19.65 -7.22 -16.83
C CYS A 441 -19.39 -7.82 -18.22
N LYS A 442 -20.37 -8.52 -18.81
CA LYS A 442 -20.25 -9.05 -20.17
C LYS A 442 -20.18 -7.95 -21.22
N GLU A 443 -21.01 -6.92 -21.08
CA GLU A 443 -21.02 -5.78 -22.00
C GLU A 443 -19.75 -4.92 -21.85
N LEU A 444 -19.21 -4.79 -20.64
CA LEU A 444 -17.88 -4.19 -20.41
C LEU A 444 -16.78 -4.95 -21.16
N THR A 445 -16.78 -6.28 -21.13
CA THR A 445 -15.83 -7.10 -21.88
C THR A 445 -15.98 -6.93 -23.39
N ALA A 446 -17.20 -6.89 -23.90
CA ALA A 446 -17.46 -6.66 -25.32
C ALA A 446 -16.94 -5.28 -25.76
N ALA A 447 -17.29 -4.22 -25.03
CA ALA A 447 -16.91 -2.85 -25.35
C ALA A 447 -15.41 -2.59 -25.19
N SER A 448 -14.76 -3.16 -24.18
CA SER A 448 -13.30 -3.08 -23.99
C SER A 448 -12.55 -3.75 -25.15
N THR A 449 -13.03 -4.93 -25.59
CA THR A 449 -12.47 -5.65 -26.75
C THR A 449 -12.66 -4.86 -28.05
N GLU A 450 -13.84 -4.28 -28.24
CA GLU A 450 -14.14 -3.43 -29.40
C GLU A 450 -13.29 -2.15 -29.43
N SER A 451 -13.14 -1.48 -28.27
CA SER A 451 -12.26 -0.31 -28.10
C SER A 451 -10.81 -0.65 -28.45
N LEU A 452 -10.29 -1.78 -27.95
CA LEU A 452 -8.93 -2.24 -28.25
C LEU A 452 -8.75 -2.53 -29.75
N ASN A 453 -9.71 -3.20 -30.39
CA ASN A 453 -9.68 -3.46 -31.83
C ASN A 453 -9.71 -2.16 -32.65
N ASN A 454 -10.50 -1.18 -32.22
CA ASN A 454 -10.54 0.14 -32.82
C ASN A 454 -9.20 0.88 -32.68
N LEU A 455 -8.55 0.77 -31.51
CA LEU A 455 -7.23 1.36 -31.27
C LEU A 455 -6.16 0.72 -32.16
N ILE A 456 -6.15 -0.62 -32.26
CA ILE A 456 -5.23 -1.36 -33.14
C ILE A 456 -5.46 -0.98 -34.61
N ARG A 457 -6.72 -0.86 -35.05
CA ARG A 457 -7.06 -0.44 -36.41
C ARG A 457 -6.58 0.98 -36.69
N LYS A 458 -6.77 1.93 -35.77
CA LYS A 458 -6.26 3.30 -35.87
C LYS A 458 -4.73 3.33 -35.93
N ALA A 459 -4.04 2.53 -35.11
CA ALA A 459 -2.59 2.41 -35.14
C ALA A 459 -2.04 1.80 -36.44
N SER A 460 -2.81 0.90 -37.08
CA SER A 460 -2.45 0.33 -38.38
C SER A 460 -2.63 1.30 -39.55
N LEU A 461 -3.57 2.25 -39.44
CA LEU A 461 -3.82 3.29 -40.46
C LEU A 461 -2.87 4.50 -40.34
N GLY A 462 -2.29 4.75 -39.16
CA GLY A 462 -1.35 5.85 -38.91
C GLY A 462 0.10 5.58 -39.28
N ARG A 463 0.39 4.46 -39.96
CA ARG A 463 1.74 4.14 -40.45
C ARG A 463 1.84 4.57 -41.91
N ASP A 464 2.16 5.85 -42.15
CA ASP A 464 2.66 6.28 -43.45
C ASP A 464 3.84 5.36 -43.85
N PRO A 465 3.94 4.94 -45.12
CA PRO A 465 5.05 4.09 -45.54
C PRO A 465 6.39 4.81 -45.25
N PRO A 466 7.43 4.06 -44.86
CA PRO A 466 8.72 4.67 -44.55
C PRO A 466 9.21 5.47 -45.76
N ALA A 467 9.76 6.66 -45.50
CA ALA A 467 10.28 7.62 -46.47
C ALA A 467 11.51 7.12 -47.28
N PHE A 468 11.66 5.81 -47.45
CA PHE A 468 12.70 5.20 -48.28
C PHE A 468 12.24 4.96 -49.73
N GLU A 469 10.94 4.99 -50.00
CA GLU A 469 10.41 4.80 -51.37
C GLU A 469 10.29 6.12 -52.18
N LYS A 470 10.23 7.29 -51.52
CA LYS A 470 10.26 8.59 -52.23
C LYS A 470 11.63 8.93 -52.84
N VAL A 471 12.72 8.34 -52.34
CA VAL A 471 14.07 8.53 -52.90
C VAL A 471 14.32 7.63 -54.12
N ALA A 472 13.60 6.51 -54.25
CA ALA A 472 13.69 5.64 -55.41
C ALA A 472 12.98 6.24 -56.64
N GLU A 473 11.86 6.95 -56.43
CA GLU A 473 11.08 7.56 -57.51
C GLU A 473 11.71 8.87 -58.04
N GLU A 474 12.40 9.65 -57.20
CA GLU A 474 13.16 10.83 -57.64
C GLU A 474 14.45 10.45 -58.39
N ARG A 475 15.09 9.32 -58.07
CA ARG A 475 16.26 8.84 -58.81
C ARG A 475 15.92 8.26 -60.19
N GLN A 476 14.72 7.70 -60.38
CA GLN A 476 14.26 7.26 -61.70
C GLN A 476 13.79 8.42 -62.60
N LYS A 477 13.29 9.53 -62.03
CA LYS A 477 12.99 10.74 -62.82
C LYS A 477 14.23 11.53 -63.25
N ALA A 478 15.32 11.48 -62.48
CA ALA A 478 16.58 12.12 -62.87
C ALA A 478 17.34 11.39 -64.00
N ALA A 479 17.08 10.10 -64.22
CA ALA A 479 17.73 9.28 -65.26
C ALA A 479 16.99 9.28 -66.62
N ALA A 480 15.88 10.01 -66.74
CA ALA A 480 15.08 10.11 -67.97
C ALA A 480 15.16 11.50 -68.64
N THR A 481 16.09 12.34 -68.20
CA THR A 481 16.32 13.71 -68.73
C THR A 481 17.79 13.98 -69.06
N ASP A 482 18.52 12.95 -69.48
CA ASP A 482 19.76 13.09 -70.26
C ASP A 482 19.57 12.44 -71.64
#